data_AF-A0A7D9HU76-F1
#
_entry.id   AF-A0A7D9HU76-F1
#
_cell.length_a   1.000
_cell.length_b   1.000
_cell.length_c   1.000
_cell.angle_alpha   90.00
_cell.angle_beta   90.00
_cell.angle_gamma   90.00
#
_symmetry.space_group_name_H-M   'P 1'
#
loop_
_entity.id
_entity.type
_entity.pdbx_description
1 polymer ?
#
loop_
_entity_poly.entity_id
_entity_poly.type
_entity_poly.pdbx_seq_one_letter_code
_entity_poly.pdbx_strand_id
1 'polypeptide(L)'
;MLFGGEWWSNITKTEYDILERVNRFAAKQAQGLAPSTRSEAALGSLGLWTIEGHIDKVQLMFLHKLLSLKPTNVDKIIFVVRISSFFNGVTKKKMGFIPNIVRILNKYGLGDYLTTYIQTGQVPTKSSWKSLVKASIRQFQLQSWRQGLHIKPELGYFRDVHTELQPLELWNTAKRNPMYLKPIATLVNLLCGNIPSKLSDVVEDQGEQICRICHGSILGTLKHFIMDCQSVSIERELLWDNLQDQLSLNICASIFNQDDNGMLASFLSGSLP
;
A
#
# COMPACT_ATOMS: atom_id res chain seq x y z
N MET A 1 17.69 25.79 8.97
CA MET A 1 16.86 24.70 9.52
C MET A 1 17.31 23.36 8.93
N LEU A 2 18.00 22.56 9.74
CA LEU A 2 18.35 21.15 9.45
C LEU A 2 17.06 20.34 9.62
N PHE A 3 16.72 19.50 8.65
CA PHE A 3 15.38 18.92 8.50
C PHE A 3 15.18 17.64 9.34
N GLY A 4 15.79 17.53 10.52
CA GLY A 4 15.70 16.32 11.35
C GLY A 4 16.22 15.03 10.68
N GLY A 5 16.71 15.12 9.43
CA GLY A 5 17.18 14.01 8.59
C GLY A 5 18.31 13.24 9.25
N GLU A 6 19.16 13.98 9.96
CA GLU A 6 20.26 13.49 10.76
C GLU A 6 19.81 12.62 11.96
N TRP A 7 18.67 12.93 12.58
CA TRP A 7 18.14 12.19 13.73
C TRP A 7 17.61 10.82 13.33
N TRP A 8 17.05 10.73 12.12
CA TRP A 8 16.50 9.48 11.62
C TRP A 8 17.56 8.43 11.27
N SER A 9 18.86 8.78 11.28
CA SER A 9 19.94 7.84 10.95
C SER A 9 20.27 6.85 12.07
N ASN A 10 19.70 7.05 13.26
CA ASN A 10 19.95 6.21 14.45
C ASN A 10 18.68 5.53 14.99
N ILE A 11 17.56 5.58 14.27
CA ILE A 11 16.33 4.88 14.69
C ILE A 11 16.61 3.38 14.73
N THR A 12 16.32 2.76 15.86
CA THR A 12 16.41 1.32 16.04
C THR A 12 15.29 0.61 15.29
N LYS A 13 15.48 -0.67 14.99
CA LYS A 13 14.42 -1.49 14.37
C LYS A 13 13.12 -1.48 15.19
N THR A 14 13.24 -1.52 16.52
CA THR A 14 12.10 -1.49 17.44
C THR A 14 11.29 -0.20 17.31
N GLU A 15 11.95 0.96 17.23
CA GLU A 15 11.28 2.25 17.05
C GLU A 15 10.60 2.35 15.68
N TYR A 16 11.24 1.86 14.62
CA TYR A 16 10.60 1.73 13.30
C TYR A 16 9.33 0.87 13.38
N ASP A 17 9.40 -0.29 14.05
CA ASP A 17 8.26 -1.19 14.19
C ASP A 17 7.12 -0.57 15.01
N ILE A 18 7.41 0.34 15.94
CA ILE A 18 6.39 1.09 16.70
C ILE A 18 5.72 2.12 15.80
N LEU A 19 6.50 2.96 15.10
CA LEU A 19 5.96 3.99 14.20
C LEU A 19 5.11 3.37 13.09
N GLU A 20 5.60 2.27 12.53
CA GLU A 20 4.93 1.53 11.48
C GLU A 20 3.63 0.88 11.99
N ARG A 21 3.59 0.39 13.23
CA ARG A 21 2.34 -0.06 13.88
C ARG A 21 1.32 1.06 14.02
N VAL A 22 1.74 2.25 14.45
CA VAL A 22 0.87 3.43 14.57
C VAL A 22 0.32 3.84 13.20
N ASN A 23 1.16 3.87 12.16
CA ASN A 23 0.75 4.17 10.80
C ASN A 23 -0.35 3.23 10.30
N ARG A 24 -0.15 1.91 10.49
CA ARG A 24 -1.12 0.87 10.11
C ARG A 24 -2.42 0.98 10.90
N PHE A 25 -2.32 1.25 12.20
CA PHE A 25 -3.49 1.46 13.05
C PHE A 25 -4.31 2.68 12.57
N ALA A 26 -3.66 3.81 12.34
CA ALA A 26 -4.31 5.02 11.84
C ALA A 26 -4.97 4.78 10.47
N ALA A 27 -4.29 4.08 9.56
CA ALA A 27 -4.83 3.74 8.25
C ALA A 27 -6.11 2.88 8.34
N LYS A 28 -6.14 1.90 9.25
CA LYS A 28 -7.34 1.08 9.49
C LYS A 28 -8.49 1.91 10.07
N GLN A 29 -8.20 2.72 11.09
CA GLN A 29 -9.20 3.55 11.76
C GLN A 29 -9.81 4.57 10.81
N ALA A 30 -8.99 5.25 9.99
CA ALA A 30 -9.46 6.25 9.03
C ALA A 30 -10.45 5.67 7.99
N GLN A 31 -10.38 4.37 7.73
CA GLN A 31 -11.21 3.67 6.75
C GLN A 31 -12.36 2.87 7.39
N GLY A 32 -12.43 2.78 8.72
CA GLY A 32 -13.36 1.89 9.40
C GLY A 32 -13.11 0.40 9.10
N LEU A 33 -11.85 0.02 8.89
CA LEU A 33 -11.49 -1.38 8.63
C LEU A 33 -11.41 -2.18 9.93
N ALA A 34 -11.75 -3.47 9.84
CA ALA A 34 -11.63 -4.38 10.97
C ALA A 34 -10.19 -4.39 11.53
N PRO A 35 -9.97 -4.53 12.85
CA PRO A 35 -8.63 -4.60 13.43
C PRO A 35 -7.78 -5.74 12.84
N SER A 36 -8.42 -6.84 12.45
CA SER A 36 -7.84 -8.02 11.79
C SER A 36 -7.32 -7.75 10.38
N THR A 37 -7.77 -6.68 9.73
CA THR A 37 -7.41 -6.37 8.33
C THR A 37 -5.90 -6.37 8.12
N ARG A 38 -5.45 -6.95 7.02
CA ARG A 38 -4.02 -6.97 6.69
C ARG A 38 -3.49 -5.56 6.41
N SER A 39 -2.24 -5.33 6.80
CA SER A 39 -1.63 -4.01 6.70
C SER A 39 -1.43 -3.57 5.25
N GLU A 40 -1.14 -4.52 4.37
CA GLU A 40 -0.98 -4.32 2.93
C GLU A 40 -2.27 -3.81 2.30
N ALA A 41 -3.42 -4.37 2.70
CA ALA A 41 -4.71 -3.92 2.22
C ALA A 41 -5.04 -2.53 2.80
N ALA A 42 -4.85 -2.32 4.10
CA ALA A 42 -5.15 -1.05 4.77
C ALA A 42 -4.30 0.14 4.30
N LEU A 43 -3.00 -0.06 4.07
CA LEU A 43 -2.13 0.98 3.51
C LEU A 43 -2.32 1.11 1.99
N GLY A 44 -2.46 -0.03 1.32
CA GLY A 44 -2.66 -0.13 -0.12
C GLY A 44 -3.85 0.68 -0.59
N SER A 45 -4.97 0.49 0.07
CA SER A 45 -6.25 1.13 -0.24
C SER A 45 -6.24 2.66 -0.13
N LEU A 46 -5.28 3.24 0.58
CA LEU A 46 -5.08 4.68 0.69
C LEU A 46 -3.90 5.19 -0.16
N GLY A 47 -3.17 4.28 -0.82
CA GLY A 47 -1.94 4.61 -1.53
C GLY A 47 -0.80 5.09 -0.61
N LEU A 48 -0.81 4.69 0.65
CA LEU A 48 0.19 5.11 1.63
C LEU A 48 1.47 4.28 1.52
N TRP A 49 2.61 4.94 1.71
CA TRP A 49 3.89 4.25 1.86
C TRP A 49 4.10 3.82 3.31
N THR A 50 5.03 2.89 3.52
CA THR A 50 5.55 2.62 4.86
C THR A 50 6.22 3.87 5.44
N ILE A 51 6.29 3.95 6.77
CA ILE A 51 6.99 5.03 7.46
C ILE A 51 8.47 5.04 7.07
N GLU A 52 9.08 3.87 6.87
CA GLU A 52 10.44 3.76 6.36
C GLU A 52 10.59 4.45 5.00
N GLY A 53 9.66 4.25 4.05
CA GLY A 53 9.70 4.94 2.75
C GLY A 53 9.61 6.46 2.87
N HIS A 54 8.84 6.97 3.83
CA HIS A 54 8.77 8.40 4.13
C HIS A 54 10.07 8.95 4.72
N ILE A 55 10.67 8.23 5.67
CA ILE A 55 11.94 8.61 6.31
C ILE A 55 13.08 8.59 5.28
N ASP A 56 13.18 7.51 4.49
CA ASP A 56 14.19 7.37 3.44
C ASP A 56 14.10 8.53 2.43
N LYS A 57 12.89 8.94 2.05
CA LYS A 57 12.69 10.12 1.20
C LYS A 57 13.25 11.39 1.83
N VAL A 58 12.97 11.63 3.11
CA VAL A 58 13.48 12.81 3.83
C VAL A 58 15.02 12.78 3.89
N GLN A 59 15.61 11.63 4.16
CA GLN A 59 17.07 11.46 4.20
C GLN A 59 17.73 11.67 2.84
N LEU A 60 17.13 11.17 1.75
CA LEU A 60 17.62 11.41 0.39
C LEU A 60 17.48 12.89 -0.03
N MET A 61 16.41 13.57 0.40
CA MET A 61 16.28 15.02 0.17
C MET A 61 17.31 15.82 0.97
N PHE A 62 17.64 15.38 2.18
CA PHE A 62 18.69 15.98 3.00
C PHE A 62 20.07 15.77 2.39
N LEU A 63 20.37 14.57 1.86
CA LEU A 63 21.59 14.31 1.11
C LEU A 63 21.78 15.32 -0.01
N HIS A 64 20.78 15.51 -0.88
CA HIS A 64 20.87 16.46 -1.99
C HIS A 64 21.19 17.89 -1.52
N LYS A 65 20.56 18.32 -0.42
CA LYS A 65 20.85 19.60 0.19
C LYS A 65 22.32 19.70 0.61
N LEU A 66 22.87 18.68 1.27
CA LEU A 66 24.29 18.63 1.66
C LEU A 66 25.23 18.69 0.45
N LEU A 67 24.94 17.90 -0.59
CA LEU A 67 25.74 17.88 -1.82
C LEU A 67 25.74 19.25 -2.52
N SER A 68 24.62 19.97 -2.45
CA SER A 68 24.42 21.28 -3.09
C SER A 68 25.02 22.46 -2.32
N LEU A 69 25.57 22.27 -1.12
CA LEU A 69 26.18 23.35 -0.34
C LEU A 69 27.45 23.90 -1.02
N LYS A 70 27.83 25.13 -0.68
CA LYS A 70 29.10 25.72 -1.15
C LYS A 70 30.30 24.93 -0.57
N PRO A 71 31.41 24.76 -1.30
CA PRO A 71 32.59 24.05 -0.80
C PRO A 71 33.18 24.61 0.49
N THR A 72 32.98 25.91 0.76
CA THR A 72 33.43 26.58 1.99
C THR A 72 32.54 26.31 3.20
N ASN A 73 31.39 25.65 3.02
CA ASN A 73 30.50 25.35 4.12
C ASN A 73 31.05 24.18 4.96
N VAL A 74 31.11 24.38 6.28
CA VAL A 74 31.66 23.41 7.24
C VAL A 74 30.93 22.06 7.19
N ASP A 75 29.59 22.05 7.06
CA ASP A 75 28.81 20.80 6.99
C ASP A 75 29.19 19.99 5.75
N LYS A 76 29.40 20.67 4.61
CA LYS A 76 29.86 20.02 3.38
C LYS A 76 31.27 19.48 3.50
N ILE A 77 32.19 20.24 4.10
CA ILE A 77 33.57 19.79 4.34
C ILE A 77 33.55 18.53 5.21
N ILE A 78 32.82 18.56 6.33
CA ILE A 78 32.69 17.40 7.23
C ILE A 78 32.08 16.20 6.50
N PHE A 79 31.04 16.43 5.70
CA PHE A 79 30.41 15.37 4.90
C PHE A 79 31.41 14.75 3.91
N VAL A 80 32.13 15.56 3.14
CA VAL A 80 33.12 15.11 2.15
C VAL A 80 34.27 14.34 2.81
N VAL A 81 34.77 14.80 3.96
CA VAL A 81 35.80 14.07 4.71
C VAL A 81 35.26 12.73 5.19
N ARG A 82 34.06 12.69 5.77
CA ARG A 82 33.46 11.46 6.29
C ARG A 82 33.15 10.43 5.21
N ILE A 83 32.61 10.87 4.07
CA ILE A 83 32.29 9.98 2.95
C ILE A 83 33.56 9.43 2.30
N SER A 84 34.60 10.26 2.14
CA SER A 84 35.90 9.82 1.61
C SER A 84 36.55 8.81 2.54
N SER A 85 36.56 9.06 3.85
CA SER A 85 37.04 8.10 4.85
C SER A 85 36.27 6.79 4.87
N PHE A 86 34.96 6.82 4.56
CA PHE A 86 34.13 5.62 4.47
C PHE A 86 34.51 4.78 3.24
N PHE A 87 34.61 5.38 2.05
CA PHE A 87 34.98 4.67 0.82
C PHE A 87 36.44 4.20 0.82
N ASN A 88 37.35 4.93 1.48
CA ASN A 88 38.74 4.53 1.64
C ASN A 88 38.96 3.48 2.75
N GLY A 89 37.90 2.99 3.39
CA GLY A 89 37.99 1.96 4.43
C GLY A 89 38.64 2.42 5.75
N VAL A 90 38.88 3.73 5.92
CA VAL A 90 39.51 4.32 7.10
C VAL A 90 38.60 4.18 8.33
N THR A 91 37.29 4.33 8.14
CA THR A 91 36.30 4.11 9.21
C THR A 91 35.63 2.75 9.08
N LYS A 92 35.71 1.93 10.14
CA LYS A 92 34.98 0.66 10.26
C LYS A 92 33.59 0.84 10.89
N LYS A 93 33.15 2.07 11.18
CA LYS A 93 31.86 2.32 11.82
C LYS A 93 30.72 1.90 10.88
N LYS A 94 29.95 0.91 11.32
CA LYS A 94 28.77 0.40 10.60
C LYS A 94 27.51 1.25 10.81
N MET A 95 27.54 2.20 11.75
CA MET A 95 26.41 3.02 12.17
C MET A 95 26.66 4.51 11.91
N GLY A 96 25.58 5.26 11.68
CA GLY A 96 25.56 6.70 11.47
C GLY A 96 25.12 7.11 10.06
N PHE A 97 25.14 8.41 9.80
CA PHE A 97 24.57 8.99 8.58
C PHE A 97 25.17 8.44 7.27
N ILE A 98 26.51 8.31 7.17
CA ILE A 98 27.16 7.87 5.93
C ILE A 98 26.84 6.40 5.59
N PRO A 99 27.04 5.40 6.49
CA PRO A 99 26.61 4.04 6.20
C PRO A 99 25.11 3.94 5.88
N ASN A 100 24.27 4.69 6.61
CA ASN A 100 22.83 4.66 6.39
C ASN A 100 22.43 5.23 5.02
N ILE A 101 22.98 6.37 4.60
CA ILE A 101 22.62 6.96 3.31
C ILE A 101 23.11 6.11 2.14
N VAL A 102 24.28 5.48 2.26
CA VAL A 102 24.78 4.52 1.26
C VAL A 102 23.85 3.32 1.15
N ARG A 103 23.41 2.75 2.29
CA ARG A 103 22.40 1.67 2.31
C ARG A 103 21.11 2.08 1.62
N ILE A 104 20.59 3.28 1.90
CA ILE A 104 19.36 3.80 1.31
C ILE A 104 19.51 4.01 -0.19
N LEU A 105 20.61 4.61 -0.65
CA LEU A 105 20.87 4.78 -2.07
C LEU A 105 20.91 3.43 -2.78
N ASN A 106 21.57 2.42 -2.21
CA ASN A 106 21.62 1.08 -2.80
C ASN A 106 20.24 0.41 -2.80
N LYS A 107 19.45 0.55 -1.72
CA LYS A 107 18.07 0.03 -1.63
C LYS A 107 17.18 0.51 -2.78
N TYR A 108 17.37 1.76 -3.23
CA TYR A 108 16.57 2.36 -4.30
C TYR A 108 17.28 2.44 -5.66
N GLY A 109 18.46 1.81 -5.83
CA GLY A 109 19.21 1.86 -7.09
C GLY A 109 19.77 3.25 -7.45
N LEU A 110 20.05 4.08 -6.46
CA LEU A 110 20.53 5.46 -6.60
C LEU A 110 22.02 5.63 -6.27
N GLY A 111 22.75 4.53 -6.02
CA GLY A 111 24.16 4.55 -5.61
C GLY A 111 25.07 5.32 -6.57
N ASP A 112 24.85 5.19 -7.87
CA ASP A 112 25.68 5.79 -8.92
C ASP A 112 25.72 7.32 -8.87
N TYR A 113 24.67 7.96 -8.36
CA TYR A 113 24.64 9.42 -8.20
C TYR A 113 25.65 9.89 -7.15
N LEU A 114 25.88 9.10 -6.10
CA LEU A 114 26.88 9.41 -5.09
C LEU A 114 28.29 9.20 -5.63
N THR A 115 28.50 8.12 -6.37
CA THR A 115 29.78 7.85 -7.06
C THR A 115 30.12 8.95 -8.05
N THR A 116 29.15 9.35 -8.88
CA THR A 116 29.30 10.45 -9.86
C THR A 116 29.65 11.76 -9.18
N TYR A 117 29.00 12.07 -8.05
CA TYR A 117 29.33 13.26 -7.27
C TYR A 117 30.76 13.22 -6.72
N ILE A 118 31.22 12.07 -6.21
CA ILE A 118 32.59 11.94 -5.68
C ILE A 118 33.62 12.14 -6.79
N GLN A 119 33.35 11.61 -7.99
CA GLN A 119 34.28 11.68 -9.12
C GLN A 119 34.30 13.04 -9.81
N THR A 120 33.14 13.67 -9.98
CA THR A 120 32.99 14.86 -10.85
C THR A 120 32.56 16.12 -10.10
N GLY A 121 32.12 15.99 -8.84
CA GLY A 121 31.50 17.07 -8.07
C GLY A 121 30.10 17.47 -8.56
N GLN A 122 29.57 16.82 -9.60
CA GLN A 122 28.26 17.15 -10.17
C GLN A 122 27.12 16.68 -9.27
N VAL A 123 26.12 17.55 -9.12
CA VAL A 123 24.90 17.27 -8.34
C VAL A 123 23.70 17.49 -9.26
N PRO A 124 22.72 16.56 -9.30
CA PRO A 124 21.48 16.79 -10.02
C PRO A 124 20.76 18.06 -9.55
N THR A 125 19.96 18.68 -10.39
CA THR A 125 19.10 19.79 -9.96
C THR A 125 18.11 19.31 -8.89
N LYS A 126 17.65 20.23 -8.02
CA LYS A 126 16.71 19.89 -6.94
C LYS A 126 15.41 19.27 -7.46
N SER A 127 14.90 19.76 -8.59
CA SER A 127 13.68 19.24 -9.23
C SER A 127 13.91 17.82 -9.77
N SER A 128 14.97 17.60 -10.54
CA SER A 128 15.31 16.29 -11.08
C SER A 128 15.55 15.26 -9.98
N TRP A 129 16.30 15.63 -8.93
CA TRP A 129 16.53 14.75 -7.77
C TRP A 129 15.22 14.40 -7.04
N LYS A 130 14.36 15.39 -6.77
CA LYS A 130 13.08 15.16 -6.09
C LYS A 130 12.19 14.20 -6.88
N SER A 131 12.11 14.38 -8.20
CA SER A 131 11.33 13.50 -9.08
C SER A 131 11.90 12.08 -9.10
N LEU A 132 13.22 11.95 -9.25
CA LEU A 132 13.93 10.67 -9.25
C LEU A 132 13.74 9.90 -7.94
N VAL A 133 13.96 10.56 -6.79
CA VAL A 133 13.75 9.95 -5.46
C VAL A 133 12.30 9.50 -5.29
N LYS A 134 11.33 10.35 -5.67
CA LYS A 134 9.92 9.99 -5.57
C LYS A 134 9.57 8.78 -6.43
N ALA A 135 10.08 8.72 -7.66
CA ALA A 135 9.84 7.60 -8.58
C ALA A 135 10.46 6.30 -8.06
N SER A 136 11.72 6.35 -7.64
CA SER A 136 12.47 5.17 -7.15
C SER A 136 11.84 4.57 -5.89
N ILE A 137 11.46 5.42 -4.93
CA ILE A 137 10.75 4.97 -3.72
C ILE A 137 9.36 4.42 -4.08
N ARG A 138 8.61 5.10 -4.96
CA ARG A 138 7.29 4.61 -5.39
C ARG A 138 7.38 3.23 -6.01
N GLN A 139 8.36 3.00 -6.90
CA GLN A 139 8.56 1.71 -7.54
C GLN A 139 8.90 0.62 -6.53
N PHE A 140 9.83 0.88 -5.61
CA PHE A 140 10.20 -0.06 -4.55
C PHE A 140 9.00 -0.41 -3.64
N GLN A 141 8.23 0.61 -3.22
CA GLN A 141 7.04 0.44 -2.38
C GLN A 141 5.95 -0.36 -3.11
N LEU A 142 5.70 -0.06 -4.38
CA LEU A 142 4.73 -0.79 -5.21
C LEU A 142 5.12 -2.27 -5.34
N GLN A 143 6.39 -2.56 -5.62
CA GLN A 143 6.88 -3.94 -5.74
C GLN A 143 6.77 -4.70 -4.41
N SER A 144 7.21 -4.07 -3.31
CA SER A 144 7.13 -4.66 -1.96
C SER A 144 5.69 -4.94 -1.56
N TRP A 145 4.79 -4.02 -1.86
CA TRP A 145 3.36 -4.17 -1.60
C TRP A 145 2.74 -5.31 -2.43
N ARG A 146 3.00 -5.38 -3.74
CA ARG A 146 2.53 -6.49 -4.59
C ARG A 146 3.02 -7.84 -4.09
N GLN A 147 4.30 -7.95 -3.74
CA GLN A 147 4.85 -9.18 -3.13
C GLN A 147 4.12 -9.53 -1.82
N GLY A 148 3.88 -8.53 -0.96
CA GLY A 148 3.14 -8.69 0.28
C GLY A 148 1.70 -9.16 0.11
N LEU A 149 1.04 -8.78 -1.00
CA LEU A 149 -0.28 -9.28 -1.40
C LEU A 149 -0.21 -10.73 -1.88
N HIS A 150 0.77 -11.10 -2.72
CA HIS A 150 0.90 -12.47 -3.24
C HIS A 150 1.14 -13.53 -2.16
N ILE A 151 1.83 -13.16 -1.08
CA ILE A 151 2.10 -14.07 0.05
C ILE A 151 0.81 -14.38 0.86
N LYS A 152 -0.24 -13.56 0.73
CA LYS A 152 -1.45 -13.63 1.56
C LYS A 152 -2.65 -14.06 0.72
N PRO A 153 -3.01 -15.36 0.70
CA PRO A 153 -4.10 -15.85 -0.15
C PRO A 153 -5.46 -15.21 0.16
N GLU A 154 -5.70 -14.81 1.41
CA GLU A 154 -6.92 -14.12 1.84
C GLU A 154 -7.13 -12.74 1.19
N LEU A 155 -6.07 -12.17 0.59
CA LEU A 155 -6.14 -10.91 -0.16
C LEU A 155 -6.31 -11.12 -1.67
N GLY A 156 -6.73 -12.32 -2.11
CA GLY A 156 -6.95 -12.63 -3.52
C GLY A 156 -7.82 -11.60 -4.23
N TYR A 157 -9.05 -11.39 -3.76
CA TYR A 157 -9.98 -10.40 -4.33
C TYR A 157 -9.40 -8.99 -4.33
N PHE A 158 -8.79 -8.57 -3.22
CA PHE A 158 -8.15 -7.25 -3.12
C PHE A 158 -7.05 -7.06 -4.17
N ARG A 159 -6.18 -8.07 -4.35
CA ARG A 159 -5.09 -8.03 -5.32
C ARG A 159 -5.61 -7.97 -6.76
N ASP A 160 -6.68 -8.70 -7.05
CA ASP A 160 -7.21 -8.81 -8.40
C ASP A 160 -7.93 -7.51 -8.81
N VAL A 161 -8.58 -6.84 -7.84
CA VAL A 161 -9.23 -5.54 -8.03
C VAL A 161 -8.25 -4.36 -7.99
N HIS A 162 -7.23 -4.43 -7.13
CA HIS A 162 -6.37 -3.29 -6.83
C HIS A 162 -4.91 -3.57 -7.18
N THR A 163 -4.52 -3.11 -8.37
CA THR A 163 -3.23 -3.43 -8.99
C THR A 163 -2.15 -2.35 -8.76
N GLU A 164 -2.55 -1.15 -8.34
CA GLU A 164 -1.68 0.00 -8.12
C GLU A 164 -1.73 0.50 -6.68
N LEU A 165 -0.58 0.90 -6.14
CA LEU A 165 -0.48 1.51 -4.82
C LEU A 165 -0.96 2.97 -4.85
N GLN A 166 -2.29 3.15 -4.79
CA GLN A 166 -2.98 4.44 -4.82
C GLN A 166 -4.32 4.34 -4.06
N PRO A 167 -5.00 5.46 -3.74
CA PRO A 167 -6.33 5.39 -3.16
C PRO A 167 -7.29 4.54 -4.01
N LEU A 168 -8.03 3.62 -3.39
CA LEU A 168 -9.09 2.86 -4.07
C LEU A 168 -10.13 3.82 -4.66
N GLU A 169 -10.64 3.50 -5.85
CA GLU A 169 -11.70 4.29 -6.50
C GLU A 169 -12.98 4.37 -5.66
N LEU A 170 -13.26 3.33 -4.88
CA LEU A 170 -14.32 3.35 -3.87
C LEU A 170 -14.21 4.55 -2.92
N TRP A 171 -13.01 4.90 -2.46
CA TRP A 171 -12.82 6.07 -1.60
C TRP A 171 -13.01 7.39 -2.34
N ASN A 172 -12.66 7.46 -3.63
CA ASN A 172 -12.97 8.62 -4.47
C ASN A 172 -14.49 8.79 -4.64
N THR A 173 -15.24 7.70 -4.73
CA THR A 173 -16.71 7.71 -4.78
C THR A 173 -17.32 8.15 -3.46
N ALA A 174 -16.82 7.67 -2.32
CA ALA A 174 -17.25 8.14 -0.99
C ALA A 174 -16.98 9.63 -0.79
N LYS A 175 -15.84 10.13 -1.28
CA LYS A 175 -15.49 11.55 -1.23
C LYS A 175 -16.46 12.42 -2.03
N ARG A 176 -16.91 11.94 -3.20
CA ARG A 176 -17.91 12.62 -4.05
C ARG A 176 -19.32 12.51 -3.48
N ASN A 177 -19.64 11.40 -2.82
CA ASN A 177 -20.96 11.09 -2.30
C ASN A 177 -20.87 10.62 -0.83
N PRO A 178 -20.74 11.54 0.14
CA PRO A 178 -20.51 11.19 1.55
C PRO A 178 -21.58 10.29 2.17
N MET A 179 -22.81 10.30 1.64
CA MET A 179 -23.90 9.42 2.08
C MET A 179 -23.56 7.93 1.93
N TYR A 180 -22.69 7.56 0.98
CA TYR A 180 -22.27 6.18 0.74
C TYR A 180 -21.02 5.77 1.51
N LEU A 181 -20.50 6.61 2.41
CA LEU A 181 -19.28 6.30 3.15
C LEU A 181 -19.35 4.97 3.93
N LYS A 182 -20.46 4.71 4.64
CA LYS A 182 -20.66 3.47 5.40
C LYS A 182 -20.79 2.24 4.50
N PRO A 183 -21.65 2.24 3.44
CA PRO A 183 -21.67 1.17 2.46
C PRO A 183 -20.30 0.90 1.82
N ILE A 184 -19.59 1.96 1.42
CA ILE A 184 -18.27 1.84 0.79
C ILE A 184 -17.25 1.24 1.76
N ALA A 185 -17.21 1.68 3.03
CA ALA A 185 -16.34 1.07 4.03
C ALA A 185 -16.65 -0.43 4.24
N THR A 186 -17.92 -0.82 4.12
CA THR A 186 -18.33 -2.23 4.18
C THR A 186 -17.79 -3.00 2.96
N LEU A 187 -17.92 -2.45 1.75
CA LEU A 187 -17.37 -3.06 0.54
C LEU A 187 -15.85 -3.22 0.61
N VAL A 188 -15.13 -2.21 1.11
CA VAL A 188 -13.67 -2.30 1.28
C VAL A 188 -13.31 -3.36 2.32
N ASN A 189 -14.07 -3.49 3.42
CA ASN A 189 -13.86 -4.58 4.38
C ASN A 189 -14.01 -5.96 3.73
N LEU A 190 -15.07 -6.16 2.93
CA LEU A 190 -15.31 -7.40 2.18
C LEU A 190 -14.19 -7.68 1.18
N LEU A 191 -13.76 -6.66 0.43
CA LEU A 191 -12.64 -6.74 -0.51
C LEU A 191 -11.35 -7.20 0.20
N CYS A 192 -11.11 -6.71 1.41
CA CYS A 192 -9.97 -7.09 2.24
C CYS A 192 -10.10 -8.47 2.91
N GLY A 193 -11.14 -9.24 2.60
CA GLY A 193 -11.39 -10.56 3.19
C GLY A 193 -12.03 -10.52 4.59
N ASN A 194 -12.42 -9.34 5.09
CA ASN A 194 -13.14 -9.24 6.36
C ASN A 194 -14.63 -9.39 6.10
N ILE A 195 -15.13 -10.60 6.27
CA ILE A 195 -16.56 -10.88 6.22
C ILE A 195 -17.17 -10.47 7.59
N PRO A 196 -18.19 -9.60 7.63
CA PRO A 196 -18.88 -9.25 8.87
C PRO A 196 -19.36 -10.50 9.60
N SER A 197 -19.35 -10.49 10.94
CA SER A 197 -19.73 -11.66 11.75
C SER A 197 -21.12 -12.24 11.42
N LYS A 198 -22.05 -11.38 10.99
CA LYS A 198 -23.40 -11.74 10.54
C LYS A 198 -23.44 -12.47 9.18
N LEU A 199 -22.41 -12.30 8.37
CA LEU A 199 -22.20 -13.00 7.10
C LEU A 199 -21.18 -14.14 7.27
N SER A 200 -20.33 -14.11 8.30
CA SER A 200 -19.40 -15.19 8.62
C SER A 200 -20.09 -16.32 9.40
N ASP A 201 -21.40 -16.47 9.24
CA ASP A 201 -22.23 -17.48 9.88
C ASP A 201 -21.95 -18.83 9.21
N VAL A 202 -20.71 -19.28 9.33
CA VAL A 202 -20.16 -20.51 8.79
C VAL A 202 -19.81 -21.41 9.98
N VAL A 203 -20.25 -22.66 9.96
CA VAL A 203 -19.82 -23.70 10.91
C VAL A 203 -18.81 -24.59 10.21
N GLU A 204 -17.70 -24.92 10.87
CA GLU A 204 -16.90 -26.06 10.43
C GLU A 204 -17.52 -27.34 10.99
N ASP A 205 -17.99 -28.21 10.11
CA ASP A 205 -18.47 -29.56 10.45
C ASP A 205 -17.68 -30.59 9.64
N GLN A 206 -16.98 -31.49 10.34
CA GLN A 206 -16.15 -32.55 9.73
C GLN A 206 -15.11 -32.05 8.68
N GLY A 207 -14.64 -30.81 8.79
CA GLY A 207 -13.69 -30.21 7.86
C GLY A 207 -14.33 -29.50 6.66
N GLU A 208 -15.65 -29.50 6.56
CA GLU A 208 -16.40 -28.71 5.59
C GLU A 208 -16.94 -27.42 6.23
N GLN A 209 -16.90 -26.33 5.47
CA GLN A 209 -17.50 -25.06 5.86
C GLN A 209 -18.98 -25.06 5.46
N ILE A 210 -19.90 -24.92 6.42
CA ILE A 210 -21.35 -24.95 6.17
C ILE A 210 -21.96 -23.58 6.43
N CYS A 211 -22.78 -23.09 5.50
CA CYS A 211 -23.59 -21.88 5.66
C CYS A 211 -24.65 -22.08 6.73
N ARG A 212 -24.74 -21.25 7.76
CA ARG A 212 -25.84 -21.33 8.73
C ARG A 212 -27.16 -20.79 8.20
N ILE A 213 -27.15 -20.03 7.11
CA ILE A 213 -28.37 -19.43 6.55
C ILE A 213 -29.07 -20.40 5.62
N CYS A 214 -28.32 -21.09 4.74
CA CYS A 214 -28.88 -22.05 3.79
C CYS A 214 -28.54 -23.51 4.11
N HIS A 215 -27.74 -23.78 5.14
CA HIS A 215 -27.26 -25.11 5.53
C HIS A 215 -26.48 -25.87 4.44
N GLY A 216 -26.02 -25.16 3.40
CA GLY A 216 -25.23 -25.73 2.31
C GLY A 216 -23.72 -25.70 2.59
N SER A 217 -22.99 -26.63 1.97
CA SER A 217 -21.52 -26.63 1.97
C SER A 217 -21.00 -25.42 1.17
N ILE A 218 -20.03 -24.70 1.72
CA ILE A 218 -19.47 -23.45 1.21
C ILE A 218 -18.05 -23.69 0.70
N LEU A 219 -17.80 -23.23 -0.52
CA LEU A 219 -16.46 -23.01 -1.05
C LEU A 219 -16.26 -21.50 -1.30
N GLY A 220 -15.64 -20.81 -0.34
CA GLY A 220 -15.43 -19.36 -0.40
C GLY A 220 -16.64 -18.54 0.05
N THR A 221 -16.57 -18.02 1.27
CA THR A 221 -17.68 -17.36 1.96
C THR A 221 -18.30 -16.21 1.16
N LEU A 222 -17.49 -15.34 0.57
CA LEU A 222 -18.01 -14.16 -0.15
C LEU A 222 -18.75 -14.52 -1.44
N LYS A 223 -18.19 -15.44 -2.23
CA LYS A 223 -18.83 -15.95 -3.45
C LYS A 223 -20.18 -16.56 -3.12
N HIS A 224 -20.23 -17.39 -2.09
CA HIS A 224 -21.47 -18.01 -1.66
C HIS A 224 -22.56 -16.97 -1.36
N PHE A 225 -22.30 -15.92 -0.57
CA PHE A 225 -23.34 -14.93 -0.26
C PHE A 225 -23.78 -14.08 -1.45
N ILE A 226 -22.85 -13.69 -2.33
CA ILE A 226 -23.15 -12.80 -3.44
C ILE A 226 -23.76 -13.54 -4.63
N MET A 227 -23.42 -14.82 -4.83
CA MET A 227 -23.75 -15.58 -6.05
C MET A 227 -24.67 -16.77 -5.77
N ASP A 228 -24.35 -17.59 -4.76
CA ASP A 228 -24.86 -18.97 -4.70
C ASP A 228 -25.91 -19.20 -3.60
N CYS A 229 -25.94 -18.37 -2.56
CA CYS A 229 -26.75 -18.62 -1.37
C CYS A 229 -28.24 -18.49 -1.70
N GLN A 230 -28.96 -19.61 -1.54
CA GLN A 230 -30.39 -19.70 -1.84
C GLN A 230 -31.22 -18.84 -0.90
N SER A 231 -30.82 -18.75 0.37
CA SER A 231 -31.54 -18.00 1.39
C SER A 231 -31.51 -16.48 1.19
N VAL A 232 -30.65 -15.96 0.29
CA VAL A 232 -30.57 -14.54 -0.09
C VAL A 232 -30.85 -14.32 -1.59
N SER A 233 -31.54 -15.28 -2.23
CA SER A 233 -31.86 -15.23 -3.65
C SER A 233 -32.72 -14.03 -4.01
N ILE A 234 -33.74 -13.73 -3.21
CA ILE A 234 -34.66 -12.61 -3.42
C ILE A 234 -33.92 -11.27 -3.35
N GLU A 235 -33.07 -11.06 -2.35
CA GLU A 235 -32.29 -9.83 -2.22
C GLU A 235 -31.29 -9.66 -3.36
N ARG A 236 -30.74 -10.77 -3.85
CA ARG A 236 -29.84 -10.77 -5.02
C ARG A 236 -30.58 -10.45 -6.31
N GLU A 237 -31.77 -11.00 -6.52
CA GLU A 237 -32.63 -10.65 -7.66
C GLU A 237 -33.01 -9.17 -7.63
N LEU A 238 -33.42 -8.65 -6.47
CA LEU A 238 -33.72 -7.22 -6.31
C LEU A 238 -32.49 -6.35 -6.57
N LEU A 239 -31.30 -6.78 -6.15
CA LEU A 239 -30.06 -6.08 -6.48
C LEU A 239 -29.82 -6.08 -8.00
N TRP A 240 -30.07 -7.20 -8.69
CA TRP A 240 -29.92 -7.27 -10.14
C TRP A 240 -30.89 -6.38 -10.89
N ASP A 241 -32.16 -6.37 -10.50
CA ASP A 241 -33.17 -5.51 -11.12
C ASP A 241 -32.77 -4.03 -10.97
N ASN A 242 -32.36 -3.62 -9.77
CA ASN A 242 -31.88 -2.26 -9.52
C ASN A 242 -30.63 -1.91 -10.36
N LEU A 243 -29.73 -2.86 -10.57
CA LEU A 243 -28.54 -2.64 -11.40
C LEU A 243 -28.88 -2.55 -12.87
N GLN A 244 -29.80 -3.38 -13.37
CA GLN A 244 -30.28 -3.30 -14.76
C GLN A 244 -30.99 -1.97 -15.04
N ASP A 245 -31.74 -1.44 -14.06
CA ASP A 245 -32.41 -0.15 -14.19
C ASP A 245 -31.44 1.04 -14.21
N GLN A 246 -30.27 0.91 -13.57
CA GLN A 246 -29.29 1.99 -13.43
C GLN A 246 -28.13 1.92 -14.43
N LEU A 247 -27.85 0.75 -15.00
CA LEU A 247 -26.71 0.52 -15.88
C LEU A 247 -27.15 0.37 -17.34
N SER A 248 -26.27 0.76 -18.26
CA SER A 248 -26.53 0.55 -19.68
C SER A 248 -26.50 -0.94 -20.03
N LEU A 249 -27.27 -1.35 -21.05
CA LEU A 249 -27.30 -2.73 -21.54
C LEU A 249 -25.91 -3.28 -21.87
N ASN A 250 -25.01 -2.43 -22.38
CA ASN A 250 -23.63 -2.83 -22.70
C ASN A 250 -22.83 -3.19 -21.43
N ILE A 251 -23.01 -2.42 -20.34
CA ILE A 251 -22.34 -2.69 -19.06
C ILE A 251 -22.91 -3.96 -18.45
N CYS A 252 -24.25 -4.12 -18.42
CA CYS A 252 -24.87 -5.36 -17.95
C CYS A 252 -24.35 -6.58 -18.73
N ALA A 253 -24.35 -6.53 -20.06
CA ALA A 253 -23.83 -7.61 -20.90
C ALA A 253 -22.34 -7.91 -20.62
N SER A 254 -21.53 -6.89 -20.34
CA SER A 254 -20.13 -7.08 -19.98
C SER A 254 -19.94 -7.82 -18.65
N ILE A 255 -20.79 -7.55 -17.65
CA ILE A 255 -20.76 -8.22 -16.34
C ILE A 255 -21.21 -9.68 -16.49
N PHE A 256 -22.29 -9.93 -17.23
CA PHE A 256 -22.82 -11.29 -17.44
C PHE A 256 -21.90 -12.20 -18.25
N ASN A 257 -20.98 -11.63 -19.04
CA ASN A 257 -19.99 -12.39 -19.80
C ASN A 257 -18.72 -12.72 -18.98
N GLN A 258 -18.61 -12.25 -17.74
CA GLN A 258 -17.50 -12.57 -16.84
C GLN A 258 -17.73 -13.93 -16.17
N ASP A 259 -16.65 -14.56 -15.72
CA ASP A 259 -16.74 -15.65 -14.76
C ASP A 259 -17.13 -15.13 -13.37
N ASP A 260 -17.48 -16.03 -12.44
CA ASP A 260 -17.92 -15.63 -11.09
C ASP A 260 -16.91 -14.72 -10.38
N ASN A 261 -15.60 -14.94 -10.60
CA ASN A 261 -14.55 -14.14 -9.99
C ASN A 261 -14.47 -12.73 -10.60
N GLY A 262 -14.58 -12.61 -11.92
CA GLY A 262 -14.64 -11.32 -12.60
C GLY A 262 -15.87 -10.53 -12.18
N MET A 263 -17.02 -11.19 -12.08
CA MET A 263 -18.27 -10.58 -11.65
C MET A 263 -18.17 -10.06 -10.20
N LEU A 264 -17.62 -10.86 -9.28
CA LEU A 264 -17.32 -10.42 -7.91
C LEU A 264 -16.35 -9.24 -7.86
N ALA A 265 -15.29 -9.27 -8.66
CA ALA A 265 -14.32 -8.17 -8.74
C ALA A 265 -14.98 -6.87 -9.25
N SER A 266 -15.87 -6.97 -10.24
CA SER A 266 -16.64 -5.82 -10.75
C SER A 266 -17.51 -5.19 -9.66
N PHE A 267 -18.20 -5.98 -8.84
CA PHE A 267 -19.00 -5.44 -7.73
C PHE A 267 -18.17 -4.84 -6.61
N LEU A 268 -17.04 -5.47 -6.27
CA LEU A 268 -16.20 -5.05 -5.14
C LEU A 268 -15.24 -3.92 -5.49
N SER A 269 -14.94 -3.69 -6.77
CA SER A 269 -14.03 -2.63 -7.22
C SER A 269 -14.69 -1.26 -7.34
N GLY A 270 -16.02 -1.22 -7.48
CA GLY A 270 -16.74 -0.01 -7.87
C GLY A 270 -16.33 0.51 -9.26
N SER A 271 -15.61 -0.29 -10.04
CA SER A 271 -15.17 0.00 -11.40
C SER A 271 -15.95 -0.94 -12.32
N LEU A 272 -16.96 -0.41 -12.99
CA LEU A 272 -17.68 -1.17 -14.01
C LEU A 272 -16.86 -1.17 -15.31
N PRO A 273 -16.89 -2.26 -16.10
CA PRO A 273 -16.20 -2.34 -17.39
C PRO A 273 -16.62 -1.26 -18.39
#